data_AF-A0A831PKE8-F1
#
_entry.id   AF-A0A831PKE8-F1
#
_cell.length_a   1.000
_cell.length_b   1.000
_cell.length_c   1.000
_cell.angle_alpha   90.00
_cell.angle_beta   90.00
_cell.angle_gamma   90.00
#
_symmetry.space_group_name_H-M   'P 1'
#
loop_
_entity.id
_entity.type
_entity.pdbx_description
1 polymer ?
#
loop_
_entity_poly.entity_id
_entity_poly.type
_entity_poly.pdbx_seq_one_letter_code
_entity_poly.pdbx_strand_id
1 'polypeptide(L)'
;MRRVLVAVLLAAAFVINPALGVVTAALYLARRHVAAYLALWRRLLGCELYTPLAALTGVVTSLLSPYAGVAKATLMAMSAAALYLAPAAPRASRVVSLFSIGLSLDVPLKPLVLVATAAAAFVAYKAPACGYICQRAGALPEGEDLAFIPALGVVCVFEKGGVDLSYAWLKLGGRYIKCVFGVCLAVGEEDFRRAVGTVDRYLPEPSAEDFKGLIHVAAPPQVAAKIVAKYFNTVVVVGGAEATRARLTSIIKAGPDVAASVLASVFKLTGEQAAFLKDLLTRGSKEETLSWALRYPWLRPVVELWEDGEEPTGLVKSALPGDLGVADSLLYAYLMNAPILTDRGDVATIANNLGLTVFFISSTPRGNFIAAGPAQLETPEGKVEVGVGRFLAYLDGMYLSGNF
;
A
#
# COMPACT_ATOMS: atom_id res chain seq x y z
N MET A 1 30.17 -18.86 -5.74
CA MET A 1 30.92 -19.96 -6.42
C MET A 1 30.23 -20.51 -7.66
N ARG A 2 28.96 -20.95 -7.63
CA ARG A 2 28.27 -21.55 -8.80
C ARG A 2 28.21 -20.65 -10.05
N ARG A 3 27.96 -19.34 -9.90
CA ARG A 3 27.93 -18.38 -11.04
C ARG A 3 29.32 -18.15 -11.65
N VAL A 4 30.37 -18.14 -10.83
CA VAL A 4 31.77 -17.98 -11.26
C VAL A 4 32.23 -19.22 -12.02
N LEU A 5 31.92 -20.42 -11.49
CA LEU A 5 32.25 -21.68 -12.15
C LEU A 5 31.60 -21.81 -13.53
N VAL A 6 30.33 -21.42 -13.66
CA VAL A 6 29.61 -21.41 -14.93
C VAL A 6 30.19 -20.39 -15.92
N ALA A 7 30.60 -19.21 -15.45
CA ALA A 7 31.26 -18.21 -16.29
C ALA A 7 32.62 -18.70 -16.81
N VAL A 8 33.41 -19.38 -15.97
CA VAL A 8 34.69 -20.00 -16.36
C VAL A 8 34.48 -21.12 -17.36
N LEU A 9 33.48 -21.98 -17.18
CA LEU A 9 33.15 -23.05 -18.14
C LEU A 9 32.67 -22.50 -19.49
N LEU A 10 31.88 -21.43 -19.50
CA LEU A 10 31.47 -20.74 -20.73
C LEU A 10 32.68 -20.10 -21.43
N ALA A 11 33.56 -19.43 -20.68
CA ALA A 11 34.79 -18.87 -21.23
C ALA A 11 35.70 -19.95 -21.83
N ALA A 12 35.88 -21.09 -21.14
CA ALA A 12 36.63 -22.23 -21.66
C ALA A 12 36.02 -22.80 -22.96
N ALA A 13 34.68 -22.91 -23.03
CA ALA A 13 33.99 -23.35 -24.25
C ALA A 13 34.18 -22.37 -25.42
N PHE A 14 34.16 -21.06 -25.15
CA PHE A 14 34.45 -20.02 -26.14
C PHE A 14 35.89 -20.07 -26.67
N VAL A 15 36.86 -20.34 -25.79
CA VAL A 15 38.29 -20.47 -26.16
C VAL A 15 38.53 -21.72 -27.01
N ILE A 16 37.86 -22.83 -26.70
CA ILE A 16 38.01 -24.09 -27.44
C ILE A 16 37.31 -24.02 -28.81
N ASN A 17 36.08 -23.49 -28.86
CA ASN A 17 35.34 -23.32 -30.11
C ASN A 17 34.31 -22.18 -29.96
N PRO A 18 34.48 -21.05 -30.67
CA PRO A 18 33.57 -19.91 -30.57
C PRO A 18 32.11 -20.25 -30.88
N ALA A 19 31.84 -21.13 -31.86
CA ALA A 19 30.48 -21.55 -32.19
C ALA A 19 29.86 -22.40 -31.08
N LEU A 20 30.63 -23.30 -30.46
CA LEU A 20 30.20 -24.08 -29.31
C LEU A 20 29.95 -23.20 -28.08
N GLY A 21 30.81 -22.21 -27.84
CA GLY A 21 30.64 -21.20 -26.80
C GLY A 21 29.35 -20.39 -26.96
N VAL A 22 29.05 -19.93 -28.18
CA VAL A 22 27.79 -19.24 -28.50
C VAL A 22 26.58 -20.14 -28.27
N VAL A 23 26.62 -21.39 -28.75
CA VAL A 23 25.49 -22.35 -28.61
C VAL A 23 25.25 -22.70 -27.14
N THR A 24 26.30 -22.96 -26.36
CA THR A 24 26.18 -23.25 -24.92
C THR A 24 25.66 -22.03 -24.14
N ALA A 25 26.12 -20.82 -24.46
CA ALA A 25 25.58 -19.59 -23.87
C ALA A 25 24.09 -19.41 -24.22
N ALA A 26 23.71 -19.65 -25.48
CA ALA A 26 22.34 -19.55 -25.94
C ALA A 26 21.43 -20.58 -25.23
N LEU A 27 21.83 -21.85 -25.14
CA LEU A 27 21.09 -22.88 -24.40
C LEU A 27 20.98 -22.54 -22.91
N TYR A 28 22.06 -22.01 -22.32
CA TYR A 28 22.09 -21.60 -20.93
C TYR A 28 21.15 -20.43 -20.63
N LEU A 29 20.96 -19.50 -21.58
CA LEU A 29 19.98 -18.42 -21.47
C LEU A 29 18.56 -18.91 -21.75
N ALA A 30 18.39 -19.73 -22.79
CA ALA A 30 17.11 -20.32 -23.19
C ALA A 30 16.46 -21.13 -22.07
N ARG A 31 17.25 -21.84 -21.24
CA ARG A 31 16.71 -22.60 -20.09
C ARG A 31 15.93 -21.72 -19.10
N ARG A 32 16.33 -20.45 -18.91
CA ARG A 32 15.66 -19.51 -18.00
C ARG A 32 14.32 -19.05 -18.56
N HIS A 33 14.27 -18.85 -19.87
CA HIS A 33 13.01 -18.58 -20.58
C HIS A 33 12.07 -19.78 -20.50
N VAL A 34 12.53 -20.97 -20.90
CA VAL A 34 11.72 -22.21 -20.89
C VAL A 34 11.14 -22.49 -19.50
N ALA A 35 11.96 -22.33 -18.45
CA ALA A 35 11.52 -22.51 -17.07
C ALA A 35 10.39 -21.54 -16.64
N ALA A 36 10.46 -20.28 -17.05
CA ALA A 36 9.42 -19.29 -16.77
C ALA A 36 8.12 -19.61 -17.52
N TYR A 37 8.22 -19.91 -18.82
CA TYR A 37 7.05 -20.25 -19.64
C TYR A 37 6.36 -21.53 -19.18
N LEU A 38 7.10 -22.57 -18.81
CA LEU A 38 6.49 -23.80 -18.27
C LEU A 38 5.66 -23.54 -17.01
N ALA A 39 6.14 -22.65 -16.11
CA ALA A 39 5.40 -22.29 -14.91
C ALA A 39 4.10 -21.52 -15.25
N LEU A 40 4.20 -20.53 -16.14
CA LEU A 40 3.04 -19.75 -16.59
C LEU A 40 2.02 -20.62 -17.33
N TRP A 41 2.48 -21.56 -18.17
CA TRP A 41 1.61 -22.51 -18.87
C TRP A 41 0.88 -23.46 -17.93
N ARG A 42 1.56 -24.00 -16.91
CA ARG A 42 0.90 -24.81 -15.87
C ARG A 42 -0.20 -24.02 -15.17
N ARG A 43 0.07 -22.74 -14.86
CA ARG A 43 -0.91 -21.84 -14.25
C ARG A 43 -2.10 -21.59 -15.17
N LEU A 44 -1.87 -21.30 -16.46
CA LEU A 44 -2.92 -21.11 -17.45
C LEU A 44 -3.79 -22.38 -17.59
N LEU A 45 -3.16 -23.54 -17.80
CA LEU A 45 -3.86 -24.82 -17.96
C LEU A 45 -4.66 -25.23 -16.72
N GLY A 46 -4.19 -24.87 -15.52
CA GLY A 46 -4.93 -25.07 -14.28
C GLY A 46 -6.15 -24.16 -14.13
N CYS A 47 -6.21 -23.05 -14.86
CA CYS A 47 -7.29 -22.07 -14.77
C CYS A 47 -8.30 -22.19 -15.92
N GLU A 48 -7.85 -22.34 -17.16
CA GLU A 48 -8.70 -22.57 -18.32
C GLU A 48 -8.00 -23.30 -19.48
N LEU A 49 -8.81 -23.96 -20.33
CA LEU A 49 -8.33 -24.67 -21.52
C LEU A 49 -8.61 -23.95 -22.84
N TYR A 50 -9.50 -22.96 -22.86
CA TYR A 50 -9.91 -22.30 -24.11
C TYR A 50 -8.76 -21.57 -24.83
N THR A 51 -7.97 -20.76 -24.10
CA THR A 51 -6.81 -20.05 -24.68
C THR A 51 -5.74 -21.01 -25.22
N PRO A 52 -5.29 -22.04 -24.45
CA PRO A 52 -4.40 -23.08 -24.98
C PRO A 52 -4.90 -23.72 -26.27
N LEU A 53 -6.19 -24.09 -26.32
CA LEU A 53 -6.79 -24.76 -27.47
C LEU A 53 -6.86 -23.83 -28.69
N ALA A 54 -7.25 -22.57 -28.51
CA ALA A 54 -7.28 -21.59 -29.58
C ALA A 54 -5.88 -21.37 -30.17
N ALA A 55 -4.86 -21.19 -29.32
CA ALA A 55 -3.47 -21.02 -29.76
C ALA A 55 -2.93 -22.24 -30.50
N LEU A 56 -3.19 -23.45 -29.98
CA LEU A 56 -2.79 -24.70 -30.65
C LEU A 56 -3.49 -24.85 -32.00
N THR A 57 -4.79 -24.53 -32.07
CA THR A 57 -5.56 -24.57 -33.32
C THR A 57 -5.00 -23.59 -34.35
N GLY A 58 -4.60 -22.39 -33.92
CA GLY A 58 -3.90 -21.42 -34.79
C GLY A 58 -2.60 -21.99 -35.36
N VAL A 59 -1.79 -22.65 -34.54
CA VAL A 59 -0.54 -23.29 -35.02
C VAL A 59 -0.83 -24.40 -36.01
N VAL A 60 -1.75 -25.31 -35.70
CA VAL A 60 -2.09 -26.45 -36.59
C VAL A 60 -2.67 -25.96 -37.91
N THR A 61 -3.59 -24.98 -37.87
CA THR A 61 -4.20 -24.43 -39.09
C THR A 61 -3.19 -23.68 -39.95
N SER A 62 -2.30 -22.89 -39.36
CA SER A 62 -1.20 -22.24 -40.11
C SER A 62 -0.23 -23.25 -40.71
N LEU A 63 0.07 -24.35 -40.01
CA LEU A 63 0.95 -25.41 -40.50
C LEU A 63 0.33 -26.13 -41.71
N LEU A 64 -0.97 -26.45 -41.62
CA LEU A 64 -1.73 -27.14 -42.67
C LEU A 64 -2.21 -26.21 -43.79
N SER A 65 -1.96 -24.90 -43.70
CA SER A 65 -2.37 -23.95 -44.73
C SER A 65 -1.71 -24.28 -46.09
N PRO A 66 -2.44 -24.08 -47.19
CA PRO A 66 -1.96 -24.38 -48.55
C PRO A 66 -0.98 -23.32 -49.07
N TYR A 67 -0.80 -22.21 -48.36
CA TYR A 67 0.16 -21.17 -48.71
C TYR A 67 1.60 -21.68 -48.63
N ALA A 68 2.50 -21.04 -49.38
CA ALA A 68 3.92 -21.34 -49.39
C ALA A 68 4.78 -20.07 -49.25
N GLY A 69 6.09 -20.24 -49.02
CA GLY A 69 7.05 -19.14 -48.93
C GLY A 69 6.74 -18.15 -47.81
N VAL A 70 6.86 -16.85 -48.11
CA VAL A 70 6.73 -15.76 -47.13
C VAL A 70 5.37 -15.75 -46.45
N ALA A 71 4.28 -16.02 -47.18
CA ALA A 71 2.93 -16.04 -46.61
C ALA A 71 2.79 -17.13 -45.52
N LYS A 72 3.29 -18.34 -45.79
CA LYS A 72 3.30 -19.42 -44.79
C LYS A 72 4.17 -19.08 -43.59
N ALA A 73 5.36 -18.50 -43.82
CA ALA A 73 6.26 -18.09 -42.76
C ALA A 73 5.62 -17.05 -41.83
N THR A 74 4.92 -16.05 -42.38
CA THR A 74 4.21 -15.02 -41.61
C THR A 74 3.08 -15.61 -40.77
N LEU A 75 2.28 -16.52 -41.33
CA LEU A 75 1.22 -17.21 -40.60
C LEU A 75 1.77 -18.03 -39.43
N MET A 76 2.84 -18.78 -39.68
CA MET A 76 3.52 -19.56 -38.64
C MET A 76 4.12 -18.66 -37.56
N ALA A 77 4.69 -17.51 -37.92
CA ALA A 77 5.21 -16.54 -36.96
C ALA A 77 4.10 -15.93 -36.09
N MET A 78 2.96 -15.56 -36.68
CA MET A 78 1.80 -15.06 -35.93
C MET A 78 1.26 -16.10 -34.96
N SER A 79 1.08 -17.35 -35.41
CA SER A 79 0.60 -18.44 -34.57
C SER A 79 1.59 -18.83 -33.47
N ALA A 80 2.89 -18.79 -33.75
CA ALA A 80 3.94 -18.97 -32.73
C ALA A 80 3.92 -17.83 -31.71
N ALA A 81 3.73 -16.58 -32.14
CA ALA A 81 3.58 -15.44 -31.25
C ALA A 81 2.32 -15.56 -30.38
N ALA A 82 1.20 -16.03 -30.95
CA ALA A 82 -0.02 -16.27 -30.20
C ALA A 82 0.17 -17.35 -29.12
N LEU A 83 0.82 -18.47 -29.47
CA LEU A 83 1.17 -19.52 -28.52
C LEU A 83 2.13 -18.99 -27.44
N TYR A 84 3.10 -18.16 -27.82
CA TYR A 84 4.01 -17.53 -26.88
C TYR A 84 3.29 -16.59 -25.90
N LEU A 85 2.33 -15.79 -26.38
CA LEU A 85 1.58 -14.86 -25.54
C LEU A 85 0.56 -15.55 -24.64
N ALA A 86 0.12 -16.77 -24.96
CA ALA A 86 -0.99 -17.45 -24.28
C ALA A 86 -0.95 -17.39 -22.75
N PRO A 87 0.17 -17.66 -22.06
CA PRO A 87 0.19 -17.69 -20.60
C PRO A 87 0.55 -16.34 -19.93
N ALA A 88 0.91 -15.31 -20.71
CA ALA A 88 1.25 -13.96 -20.21
C ALA A 88 0.21 -12.89 -20.58
N ALA A 89 -0.37 -13.02 -21.78
CA ALA A 89 -1.43 -12.18 -22.33
C ALA A 89 -2.48 -13.07 -23.02
N PRO A 90 -3.32 -13.80 -22.24
CA PRO A 90 -4.30 -14.75 -22.77
C PRO A 90 -5.30 -14.13 -23.75
N ARG A 91 -5.75 -12.89 -23.52
CA ARG A 91 -6.73 -12.25 -24.42
C ARG A 91 -6.09 -11.86 -25.75
N ALA A 92 -4.89 -11.27 -25.72
CA ALA A 92 -4.12 -11.00 -26.93
C ALA A 92 -3.83 -12.28 -27.72
N SER A 93 -3.46 -13.37 -27.04
CA SER A 93 -3.25 -14.67 -27.66
C SER A 93 -4.48 -15.19 -28.41
N ARG A 94 -5.67 -15.12 -27.81
CA ARG A 94 -6.94 -15.52 -28.47
C ARG A 94 -7.17 -14.73 -29.76
N VAL A 95 -6.97 -13.41 -29.70
CA VAL A 95 -7.15 -12.52 -30.86
C VAL A 95 -6.21 -12.91 -31.99
N VAL A 96 -4.90 -13.00 -31.70
CA VAL A 96 -3.90 -13.34 -32.72
C VAL A 96 -4.14 -14.74 -33.29
N SER A 97 -4.57 -15.70 -32.46
CA SER A 97 -4.91 -17.06 -32.89
C SER A 97 -6.10 -17.09 -33.85
N LEU A 98 -7.17 -16.36 -33.54
CA LEU A 98 -8.37 -16.34 -34.40
C LEU A 98 -8.11 -15.62 -35.73
N PHE A 99 -7.30 -14.55 -35.72
CA PHE A 99 -6.83 -13.93 -36.94
C PHE A 99 -5.94 -14.87 -37.76
N SER A 100 -5.01 -15.60 -37.12
CA SER A 100 -4.14 -16.53 -37.83
C SER A 100 -4.92 -17.69 -38.44
N ILE A 101 -5.95 -18.21 -37.76
CA ILE A 101 -6.88 -19.21 -38.31
C ILE A 101 -7.57 -18.67 -39.55
N GLY A 102 -8.22 -17.50 -39.47
CA GLY A 102 -8.93 -16.89 -40.60
C GLY A 102 -8.03 -16.61 -41.81
N LEU A 103 -6.82 -16.13 -41.56
CA LEU A 103 -5.82 -15.92 -42.60
C LEU A 103 -5.27 -17.23 -43.18
N SER A 104 -5.27 -18.34 -42.43
CA SER A 104 -4.77 -19.64 -42.88
C SER A 104 -5.75 -20.42 -43.76
N LEU A 105 -7.05 -20.12 -43.71
CA LEU A 105 -8.08 -20.82 -44.48
C LEU A 105 -8.14 -20.36 -45.94
N ASP A 106 -7.96 -21.27 -46.89
CA ASP A 106 -8.09 -20.95 -48.32
C ASP A 106 -9.52 -21.19 -48.80
N VAL A 107 -10.25 -20.10 -49.02
CA VAL A 107 -11.70 -20.11 -49.28
C VAL A 107 -12.09 -18.99 -50.24
N PRO A 108 -13.06 -19.23 -51.15
CA PRO A 108 -13.42 -18.28 -52.21
C PRO A 108 -13.99 -16.95 -51.70
N LEU A 109 -14.56 -16.91 -50.49
CA LEU A 109 -15.11 -15.70 -49.85
C LEU A 109 -14.21 -15.19 -48.72
N LYS A 110 -12.91 -15.05 -49.00
CA LYS A 110 -11.89 -14.63 -48.03
C LYS A 110 -12.25 -13.35 -47.26
N PRO A 111 -12.79 -12.27 -47.87
CA PRO A 111 -13.17 -11.06 -47.12
C PRO A 111 -14.23 -11.31 -46.05
N LEU A 112 -15.25 -12.13 -46.35
CA LEU A 112 -16.30 -12.49 -45.39
C LEU A 112 -15.75 -13.31 -44.23
N VAL A 113 -14.81 -14.22 -44.49
CA VAL A 113 -14.12 -14.99 -43.45
C VAL A 113 -13.25 -14.09 -42.57
N LEU A 114 -12.60 -13.07 -43.13
CA LEU A 114 -11.84 -12.10 -42.36
C LEU A 114 -12.74 -11.23 -41.48
N VAL A 115 -13.92 -10.81 -41.97
CA VAL A 115 -14.91 -10.08 -41.15
C VAL A 115 -15.44 -10.98 -40.03
N ALA A 116 -15.80 -12.23 -40.34
CA ALA A 116 -16.29 -13.18 -39.35
C ALA A 116 -15.23 -13.50 -38.28
N THR A 117 -13.97 -13.68 -38.67
CA THR A 117 -12.86 -13.93 -37.74
C THR A 117 -12.52 -12.69 -36.91
N ALA A 118 -12.61 -11.48 -37.46
CA ALA A 118 -12.48 -10.24 -36.70
C ALA A 118 -13.60 -10.09 -35.65
N ALA A 119 -14.85 -10.40 -36.02
CA ALA A 119 -15.97 -10.41 -35.09
C ALA A 119 -15.79 -11.46 -33.98
N ALA A 120 -15.38 -12.69 -34.35
CA ALA A 120 -15.08 -13.74 -33.40
C ALA A 120 -13.91 -13.37 -32.47
N ALA A 121 -12.85 -12.73 -33.00
CA ALA A 121 -11.72 -12.25 -32.21
C ALA A 121 -12.13 -11.17 -31.21
N PHE A 122 -13.00 -10.24 -31.62
CA PHE A 122 -13.56 -9.23 -30.72
C PHE A 122 -14.37 -9.87 -29.59
N VAL A 123 -15.22 -10.85 -29.90
CA VAL A 123 -15.99 -11.59 -28.89
C VAL A 123 -15.05 -12.38 -27.96
N ALA A 124 -14.04 -13.06 -28.49
CA ALA A 124 -13.07 -13.83 -27.70
C ALA A 124 -12.19 -12.96 -26.79
N TYR A 125 -11.89 -11.72 -27.22
CA TYR A 125 -11.21 -10.71 -26.41
C TYR A 125 -12.08 -10.22 -25.24
N LYS A 126 -13.39 -10.05 -25.48
CA LYS A 126 -14.36 -9.64 -24.45
C LYS A 126 -14.77 -10.78 -23.53
N ALA A 127 -14.67 -12.03 -23.99
CA ALA A 127 -14.96 -13.20 -23.19
C ALA A 127 -14.04 -13.28 -21.96
N PRO A 128 -14.54 -13.72 -20.80
CA PRO A 128 -13.71 -13.94 -19.63
C PRO A 128 -12.50 -14.83 -19.97
N ALA A 129 -11.32 -14.39 -19.57
CA ALA A 129 -10.09 -15.16 -19.65
C ALA A 129 -9.49 -15.24 -18.26
N CYS A 130 -8.73 -16.30 -18.01
CA CYS A 130 -7.76 -16.26 -16.94
C CYS A 130 -6.75 -15.14 -17.25
N GLY A 131 -6.38 -14.37 -16.24
CA GLY A 131 -5.49 -13.22 -16.36
C GLY A 131 -5.19 -12.66 -14.98
N TYR A 132 -4.61 -11.48 -14.90
CA TYR A 132 -4.25 -10.89 -13.62
C TYR A 132 -5.29 -9.88 -13.14
N ILE A 133 -5.72 -10.01 -11.88
CA ILE A 133 -6.56 -9.04 -11.19
C ILE A 133 -5.65 -8.32 -10.19
N CYS A 134 -5.47 -7.02 -10.35
CA CYS A 134 -4.50 -6.22 -9.60
C CYS A 134 -5.19 -5.25 -8.65
N GLN A 135 -4.72 -5.21 -7.40
CA GLN A 135 -5.17 -4.25 -6.39
C GLN A 135 -4.08 -3.99 -5.36
N ARG A 136 -4.24 -2.93 -4.56
CA ARG A 136 -3.47 -2.81 -3.31
C ARG A 136 -3.98 -3.84 -2.31
N ALA A 137 -3.09 -4.46 -1.55
CA ALA A 137 -3.42 -5.55 -0.63
C ALA A 137 -3.76 -4.99 0.75
N GLY A 138 -4.94 -5.32 1.30
CA GLY A 138 -5.32 -4.91 2.67
C GLY A 138 -4.57 -5.65 3.79
N ALA A 139 -3.73 -6.61 3.43
CA ALA A 139 -2.84 -7.37 4.31
C ALA A 139 -1.46 -7.47 3.67
N LEU A 140 -0.45 -7.91 4.42
CA LEU A 140 0.89 -8.09 3.86
C LEU A 140 0.82 -9.08 2.69
N PRO A 141 1.23 -8.68 1.46
CA PRO A 141 1.20 -9.54 0.28
C PRO A 141 2.20 -10.68 0.42
N GLU A 142 1.72 -11.77 0.99
CA GLU A 142 2.42 -13.04 1.09
C GLU A 142 1.68 -14.11 0.29
N GLY A 143 2.46 -14.99 -0.31
CA GLY A 143 1.92 -16.02 -1.18
C GLY A 143 2.98 -16.56 -2.13
N GLU A 144 2.67 -17.72 -2.69
CA GLU A 144 3.53 -18.37 -3.67
C GLU A 144 3.22 -17.96 -5.10
N ASP A 145 2.01 -17.48 -5.38
CA ASP A 145 1.51 -17.21 -6.74
C ASP A 145 1.04 -15.77 -6.94
N LEU A 146 1.90 -14.81 -6.63
CA LEU A 146 1.62 -13.37 -6.72
C LEU A 146 2.42 -12.71 -7.85
N ALA A 147 1.79 -11.76 -8.51
CA ALA A 147 2.45 -10.81 -9.40
C ALA A 147 2.52 -9.42 -8.75
N PHE A 148 3.59 -8.70 -9.01
CA PHE A 148 3.85 -7.37 -8.48
C PHE A 148 4.08 -6.42 -9.65
N ILE A 149 3.45 -5.25 -9.60
CA ILE A 149 3.69 -4.17 -10.56
C ILE A 149 4.26 -2.98 -9.77
N PRO A 150 5.60 -2.90 -9.62
CA PRO A 150 6.23 -1.92 -8.73
C PRO A 150 5.92 -0.47 -9.10
N ALA A 151 5.76 -0.19 -10.40
CA ALA A 151 5.43 1.14 -10.89
C ALA A 151 4.04 1.64 -10.43
N LEU A 152 3.12 0.71 -10.16
CA LEU A 152 1.76 1.01 -9.72
C LEU A 152 1.56 0.73 -8.22
N GLY A 153 2.50 0.03 -7.57
CA GLY A 153 2.35 -0.39 -6.18
C GLY A 153 1.16 -1.34 -5.97
N VAL A 154 0.92 -2.25 -6.91
CA VAL A 154 -0.19 -3.22 -6.83
C VAL A 154 0.31 -4.65 -6.89
N VAL A 155 -0.42 -5.52 -6.18
CA VAL A 155 -0.25 -6.97 -6.21
C VAL A 155 -1.38 -7.53 -7.05
N CYS A 156 -1.07 -8.53 -7.86
CA CYS A 156 -2.02 -9.19 -8.71
C CYS A 156 -2.07 -10.69 -8.48
N VAL A 157 -3.27 -11.22 -8.49
CA VAL A 157 -3.54 -12.67 -8.50
C VAL A 157 -3.98 -13.08 -9.90
N PHE A 158 -3.63 -14.30 -10.32
CA PHE A 158 -4.06 -14.81 -11.61
C PHE A 158 -5.33 -15.64 -11.46
N GLU A 159 -6.44 -15.13 -11.98
CA GLU A 159 -7.76 -15.73 -11.84
C GLU A 159 -8.61 -15.45 -13.08
N LYS A 160 -9.74 -16.17 -13.18
CA LYS A 160 -10.72 -15.99 -14.24
C LYS A 160 -11.38 -14.61 -14.12
N GLY A 161 -11.39 -13.86 -15.22
CA GLY A 161 -11.87 -12.48 -15.28
C GLY A 161 -10.74 -11.44 -15.24
N GLY A 162 -9.50 -11.86 -15.00
CA GLY A 162 -8.33 -10.98 -15.03
C GLY A 162 -7.95 -10.46 -16.42
N VAL A 163 -7.00 -9.53 -16.46
CA VAL A 163 -6.53 -8.84 -17.67
C VAL A 163 -5.09 -9.23 -18.02
N ASP A 164 -4.69 -8.93 -19.25
CA ASP A 164 -3.32 -9.13 -19.72
C ASP A 164 -2.38 -8.11 -19.04
N LEU A 165 -1.18 -8.54 -18.64
CA LEU A 165 -0.16 -7.65 -18.08
C LEU A 165 0.97 -7.42 -19.07
N SER A 166 1.32 -6.16 -19.28
CA SER A 166 2.47 -5.76 -20.10
C SER A 166 3.79 -5.81 -19.31
N TYR A 167 3.77 -5.52 -18.01
CA TYR A 167 4.95 -5.50 -17.16
C TYR A 167 4.61 -6.01 -15.76
N ALA A 168 5.30 -7.05 -15.32
CA ALA A 168 5.10 -7.62 -13.99
C ALA A 168 6.31 -8.42 -13.49
N TRP A 169 6.45 -8.50 -12.18
CA TRP A 169 7.36 -9.40 -11.48
C TRP A 169 6.53 -10.48 -10.80
N LEU A 170 6.77 -11.74 -11.10
CA LEU A 170 5.97 -12.85 -10.57
C LEU A 170 6.78 -13.74 -9.65
N LYS A 171 6.18 -14.08 -8.52
CA LYS A 171 6.55 -15.22 -7.69
C LYS A 171 5.56 -16.33 -8.03
N LEU A 172 6.06 -17.48 -8.45
CA LEU A 172 5.28 -18.69 -8.75
C LEU A 172 5.95 -19.88 -8.05
N GLY A 173 5.40 -20.31 -6.91
CA GLY A 173 6.08 -21.22 -6.00
C GLY A 173 7.45 -20.67 -5.58
N GLY A 174 8.49 -21.48 -5.74
CA GLY A 174 9.89 -21.09 -5.52
C GLY A 174 10.58 -20.41 -6.72
N ARG A 175 9.84 -19.89 -7.71
CA ARG A 175 10.41 -19.25 -8.91
C ARG A 175 10.11 -17.77 -8.95
N TYR A 176 11.11 -17.00 -9.36
CA TYR A 176 11.03 -15.55 -9.54
C TYR A 176 11.15 -15.23 -11.03
N ILE A 177 10.20 -14.48 -11.56
CA ILE A 177 10.06 -14.22 -13.00
C ILE A 177 9.87 -12.72 -13.24
N LYS A 178 10.52 -12.20 -14.27
CA LYS A 178 10.28 -10.85 -14.81
C LYS A 178 9.62 -10.97 -16.17
N CYS A 179 8.50 -10.30 -16.37
CA CYS A 179 7.81 -10.20 -17.66
C CYS A 179 7.80 -8.76 -18.18
N VAL A 180 8.18 -8.57 -19.44
CA VAL A 180 8.20 -7.27 -20.14
C VAL A 180 7.65 -7.46 -21.55
N PHE A 181 6.57 -6.78 -21.89
CA PHE A 181 5.86 -6.87 -23.18
C PHE A 181 5.63 -8.33 -23.62
N GLY A 182 5.18 -9.17 -22.70
CA GLY A 182 4.90 -10.59 -22.97
C GLY A 182 6.13 -11.48 -23.04
N VAL A 183 7.35 -10.96 -22.85
CA VAL A 183 8.60 -11.74 -22.73
C VAL A 183 8.89 -12.01 -21.26
N CYS A 184 8.87 -13.28 -20.85
CA CYS A 184 9.10 -13.70 -19.47
C CYS A 184 10.42 -14.44 -19.26
N LEU A 185 11.11 -14.10 -18.17
CA LEU A 185 12.46 -14.52 -17.84
C LEU A 185 12.58 -14.92 -16.37
N ALA A 186 13.15 -16.08 -16.08
CA ALA A 186 13.50 -16.43 -14.71
C ALA A 186 14.67 -15.56 -14.21
N VAL A 187 14.50 -14.96 -13.02
CA VAL A 187 15.48 -14.08 -12.35
C VAL A 187 15.89 -14.67 -11.00
N GLY A 188 16.98 -14.17 -10.42
CA GLY A 188 17.37 -14.52 -9.06
C GLY A 188 16.44 -13.88 -8.02
N GLU A 189 16.32 -14.51 -6.85
CA GLU A 189 15.54 -13.97 -5.73
C GLU A 189 16.02 -12.59 -5.29
N GLU A 190 17.33 -12.39 -5.19
CA GLU A 190 17.92 -11.09 -4.82
C GLU A 190 17.56 -9.99 -5.82
N ASP A 191 17.66 -10.28 -7.12
CA ASP A 191 17.32 -9.33 -8.18
C ASP A 191 15.81 -9.02 -8.18
N PHE A 192 14.98 -10.03 -7.92
CA PHE A 192 13.54 -9.89 -7.77
C PHE A 192 13.18 -9.01 -6.56
N ARG A 193 13.71 -9.32 -5.37
CA ARG A 193 13.45 -8.56 -4.15
C ARG A 193 13.88 -7.10 -4.30
N ARG A 194 15.05 -6.85 -4.90
CA ARG A 194 15.52 -5.49 -5.18
C ARG A 194 14.58 -4.73 -6.12
N ALA A 195 14.04 -5.38 -7.14
CA ALA A 195 13.18 -4.74 -8.13
C ALA A 195 11.74 -4.52 -7.64
N VAL A 196 11.19 -5.48 -6.90
CA VAL A 196 9.86 -5.39 -6.27
C VAL A 196 9.87 -4.36 -5.14
N GLY A 197 10.98 -4.27 -4.41
CA GLY A 197 11.13 -3.35 -3.29
C GLY A 197 10.39 -3.82 -2.05
N THR A 198 10.11 -2.87 -1.17
CA THR A 198 9.51 -3.11 0.15
C THR A 198 8.00 -3.33 0.05
N VAL A 199 7.48 -4.15 0.97
CA VAL A 199 6.09 -4.62 0.99
C VAL A 199 5.08 -3.49 1.20
N ASP A 200 5.47 -2.48 1.96
CA ASP A 200 4.69 -1.27 2.26
C ASP A 200 4.22 -0.51 1.01
N ARG A 201 4.88 -0.67 -0.14
CA ARG A 201 4.46 -0.06 -1.42
C ARG A 201 3.16 -0.63 -1.98
N TYR A 202 2.77 -1.81 -1.52
CA TYR A 202 1.66 -2.57 -2.06
C TYR A 202 0.40 -2.50 -1.19
N LEU A 203 0.49 -1.85 -0.03
CA LEU A 203 -0.61 -1.66 0.90
C LEU A 203 -1.43 -0.39 0.54
N PRO A 204 -2.75 -0.38 0.79
CA PRO A 204 -3.56 0.81 0.60
C PRO A 204 -3.14 1.90 1.59
N GLU A 205 -3.41 3.14 1.21
CA GLU A 205 -3.14 4.28 2.05
C GLU A 205 -4.29 4.48 3.04
N PRO A 206 -4.03 4.80 4.32
CA PRO A 206 -5.09 5.08 5.27
C PRO A 206 -5.84 6.36 4.90
N SER A 207 -7.10 6.42 5.31
CA SER A 207 -7.94 7.61 5.35
C SER A 207 -7.97 8.20 6.76
N ALA A 208 -8.44 9.44 6.91
CA ALA A 208 -8.58 10.08 8.21
C ALA A 208 -9.51 9.28 9.16
N GLU A 209 -10.53 8.61 8.59
CA GLU A 209 -11.52 7.83 9.32
C GLU A 209 -10.95 6.51 9.90
N ASP A 210 -9.86 6.01 9.34
CA ASP A 210 -9.20 4.78 9.82
C ASP A 210 -8.48 5.00 11.16
N PHE A 211 -8.19 6.26 11.52
CA PHE A 211 -7.49 6.59 12.76
C PHE A 211 -8.46 6.83 13.91
N LYS A 212 -8.63 5.83 14.77
CA LYS A 212 -9.51 5.88 15.94
C LYS A 212 -8.80 5.48 17.22
N GLY A 213 -9.13 6.18 18.30
CA GLY A 213 -8.60 5.92 19.65
C GLY A 213 -7.10 6.16 19.76
N LEU A 214 -6.43 5.37 20.60
CA LEU A 214 -4.99 5.47 20.85
C LEU A 214 -4.17 4.71 19.80
N ILE A 215 -3.28 5.44 19.13
CA ILE A 215 -2.37 4.94 18.10
C ILE A 215 -0.93 5.19 18.54
N HIS A 216 -0.15 4.12 18.63
CA HIS A 216 1.27 4.17 18.99
C HIS A 216 2.13 4.54 17.79
N VAL A 217 2.84 5.67 17.85
CA VAL A 217 3.68 6.16 16.74
C VAL A 217 5.16 5.94 17.04
N ALA A 218 5.76 4.94 16.39
CA ALA A 218 7.19 4.68 16.36
C ALA A 218 7.87 5.53 15.28
N ALA A 219 8.03 6.83 15.58
CA ALA A 219 8.71 7.79 14.73
C ALA A 219 9.29 8.96 15.55
N PRO A 220 10.31 9.67 15.05
CA PRO A 220 10.73 10.95 15.62
C PRO A 220 9.57 11.96 15.67
N PRO A 221 9.51 12.87 16.66
CA PRO A 221 8.36 13.76 16.84
C PRO A 221 7.96 14.56 15.60
N GLN A 222 8.92 15.09 14.84
CA GLN A 222 8.63 15.84 13.61
C GLN A 222 8.15 14.97 12.46
N VAL A 223 8.60 13.71 12.41
CA VAL A 223 8.11 12.75 11.40
C VAL A 223 6.68 12.36 11.73
N ALA A 224 6.38 12.09 13.01
CA ALA A 224 5.02 11.85 13.47
C ALA A 224 4.09 13.03 13.12
N ALA A 225 4.52 14.27 13.37
CA ALA A 225 3.76 15.46 13.02
C ALA A 225 3.46 15.55 11.52
N LYS A 226 4.44 15.27 10.65
CA LYS A 226 4.23 15.24 9.18
C LYS A 226 3.23 14.18 8.75
N ILE A 227 3.32 12.96 9.33
CA ILE A 227 2.38 11.87 9.03
C ILE A 227 0.96 12.29 9.39
N VAL A 228 0.75 12.79 10.60
CA VAL A 228 -0.60 13.15 11.08
C VAL A 228 -1.15 14.37 10.32
N ALA A 229 -0.34 15.39 10.08
CA ALA A 229 -0.76 16.60 9.35
C ALA A 229 -1.18 16.33 7.89
N LYS A 230 -0.80 15.19 7.32
CA LYS A 230 -1.27 14.77 5.99
C LYS A 230 -2.77 14.43 5.97
N TYR A 231 -3.29 13.90 7.08
CA TYR A 231 -4.65 13.38 7.17
C TYR A 231 -5.63 14.32 7.87
N PHE A 232 -5.12 15.24 8.69
CA PHE A 232 -5.93 16.12 9.52
C PHE A 232 -5.58 17.59 9.30
N ASN A 233 -6.60 18.42 9.13
CA ASN A 233 -6.44 19.86 8.93
C ASN A 233 -5.89 20.57 10.18
N THR A 234 -6.24 20.07 11.37
CA THR A 234 -5.77 20.57 12.65
C THR A 234 -5.29 19.41 13.51
N VAL A 235 -4.12 19.54 14.14
CA VAL A 235 -3.55 18.55 15.06
C VAL A 235 -3.00 19.31 16.26
N VAL A 236 -3.43 18.90 17.45
CA VAL A 236 -2.98 19.53 18.68
C VAL A 236 -1.76 18.79 19.22
N VAL A 237 -0.64 19.50 19.32
CA VAL A 237 0.64 18.96 19.75
C VAL A 237 0.89 19.26 21.22
N VAL A 238 1.08 18.22 22.02
CA VAL A 238 1.47 18.32 23.44
C VAL A 238 2.74 17.50 23.64
N GLY A 239 3.91 18.13 23.56
CA GLY A 239 5.19 17.41 23.70
C GLY A 239 6.33 18.02 22.90
N GLY A 240 7.27 17.17 22.47
CA GLY A 240 8.51 17.56 21.79
C GLY A 240 8.39 17.96 20.32
N ALA A 241 7.26 17.73 19.63
CA ALA A 241 7.10 18.14 18.24
C ALA A 241 6.93 19.67 18.10
N GLU A 242 7.38 20.21 16.95
CA GLU A 242 7.27 21.64 16.65
C GLU A 242 5.90 21.92 16.06
N ALA A 243 5.31 23.05 16.47
CA ALA A 243 3.99 23.46 16.07
C ALA A 243 3.83 24.97 16.31
N THR A 244 2.86 25.58 15.63
CA THR A 244 2.50 26.99 15.84
C THR A 244 2.02 27.19 17.26
N ARG A 245 2.66 28.10 18.00
CA ARG A 245 2.28 28.41 19.38
C ARG A 245 1.25 29.52 19.41
N ALA A 246 0.12 29.27 20.06
CA ALA A 246 -0.93 30.25 20.27
C ALA A 246 -1.69 29.92 21.55
N ARG A 247 -2.50 30.87 22.03
CA ARG A 247 -3.51 30.60 23.05
C ARG A 247 -4.72 29.98 22.35
N LEU A 248 -5.04 28.71 22.65
CA LEU A 248 -5.87 27.92 21.74
C LEU A 248 -7.36 28.14 21.93
N THR A 249 -7.88 28.04 23.16
CA THR A 249 -9.32 28.13 23.38
C THR A 249 -9.71 28.66 24.75
N SER A 250 -10.98 29.04 24.84
CA SER A 250 -11.62 29.38 26.10
C SER A 250 -12.25 28.16 26.74
N ILE A 251 -12.09 28.04 28.06
CA ILE A 251 -12.71 26.97 28.85
C ILE A 251 -14.25 26.96 28.75
N ILE A 252 -14.88 28.14 28.59
CA ILE A 252 -16.34 28.23 28.53
C ILE A 252 -16.93 27.63 27.24
N LYS A 253 -16.13 27.47 26.17
CA LYS A 253 -16.60 26.91 24.89
C LYS A 253 -16.75 25.39 24.90
N ALA A 254 -15.96 24.68 25.71
CA ALA A 254 -15.99 23.22 25.77
C ALA A 254 -17.21 22.67 26.54
N GLY A 255 -17.95 23.52 27.26
CA GLY A 255 -19.03 23.14 28.16
C GLY A 255 -18.52 22.70 29.55
N PRO A 256 -19.33 22.88 30.61
CA PRO A 256 -18.90 22.73 32.00
C PRO A 256 -18.48 21.31 32.37
N ASP A 257 -19.13 20.28 31.81
CA ASP A 257 -18.81 18.88 32.06
C ASP A 257 -17.41 18.50 31.56
N VAL A 258 -17.12 18.84 30.31
CA VAL A 258 -15.85 18.53 29.66
C VAL A 258 -14.73 19.35 30.30
N ALA A 259 -14.98 20.65 30.52
CA ALA A 259 -14.04 21.54 31.18
C ALA A 259 -13.66 21.05 32.58
N ALA A 260 -14.65 20.68 33.40
CA ALA A 260 -14.39 20.14 34.73
C ALA A 260 -13.62 18.81 34.66
N SER A 261 -13.99 17.91 33.74
CA SER A 261 -13.33 16.60 33.56
C SER A 261 -11.86 16.74 33.15
N VAL A 262 -11.57 17.60 32.17
CA VAL A 262 -10.20 17.90 31.71
C VAL A 262 -9.38 18.47 32.85
N LEU A 263 -9.88 19.51 33.52
CA LEU A 263 -9.14 20.15 34.62
C LEU A 263 -8.95 19.22 35.81
N ALA A 264 -9.97 18.43 36.16
CA ALA A 264 -9.86 17.45 37.24
C ALA A 264 -8.76 16.42 36.95
N SER A 265 -8.68 15.94 35.70
CA SER A 265 -7.69 14.95 35.28
C SER A 265 -6.27 15.54 35.23
N VAL A 266 -6.12 16.72 34.65
CA VAL A 266 -4.82 17.39 34.46
C VAL A 266 -4.24 17.86 35.80
N PHE A 267 -5.05 18.52 36.64
CA PHE A 267 -4.62 19.07 37.93
C PHE A 267 -4.81 18.09 39.10
N LYS A 268 -5.22 16.84 38.83
CA LYS A 268 -5.42 15.76 39.82
C LYS A 268 -6.34 16.19 40.97
N LEU A 269 -7.46 16.82 40.61
CA LEU A 269 -8.44 17.29 41.59
C LEU A 269 -9.14 16.09 42.25
N THR A 270 -9.48 16.26 43.53
CA THR A 270 -10.33 15.29 44.25
C THR A 270 -11.76 15.31 43.71
N GLY A 271 -12.56 14.27 44.01
CA GLY A 271 -13.95 14.19 43.59
C GLY A 271 -14.81 15.38 44.05
N GLU A 272 -14.58 15.87 45.28
CA GLU A 272 -15.26 17.05 45.82
C GLU A 272 -14.86 18.32 45.07
N GLN A 273 -13.56 18.50 44.78
CA GLN A 273 -13.06 19.64 44.01
C GLN A 273 -13.60 19.64 42.58
N ALA A 274 -13.66 18.47 41.93
CA ALA A 274 -14.20 18.32 40.59
C ALA A 274 -15.71 18.64 40.54
N ALA A 275 -16.49 18.18 41.53
CA ALA A 275 -17.91 18.50 41.64
C ALA A 275 -18.14 20.00 41.87
N PHE A 276 -17.35 20.62 42.75
CA PHE A 276 -17.42 22.06 42.99
C PHE A 276 -17.04 22.87 41.74
N LEU A 277 -15.98 22.47 41.04
CA LEU A 277 -15.57 23.10 39.79
C LEU A 277 -16.66 23.02 38.71
N LYS A 278 -17.30 21.87 38.57
CA LYS A 278 -18.42 21.70 37.64
C LYS A 278 -19.57 22.66 37.95
N ASP A 279 -19.97 22.77 39.22
CA ASP A 279 -21.03 23.70 39.63
C ASP A 279 -20.66 25.15 39.32
N LEU A 280 -19.43 25.54 39.65
CA LEU A 280 -18.88 26.87 39.34
C LEU A 280 -18.91 27.19 37.84
N LEU A 281 -18.44 26.26 37.00
CA LEU A 281 -18.45 26.40 35.54
C LEU A 281 -19.87 26.43 34.97
N THR A 282 -20.82 25.73 35.59
CA THR A 282 -22.23 25.72 35.19
C THR A 282 -22.89 27.08 35.41
N ARG A 283 -22.48 27.80 36.47
CA ARG A 283 -22.96 29.17 36.75
C ARG A 283 -22.41 30.18 35.74
N GLY A 284 -21.26 29.91 35.14
CA GLY A 284 -20.71 30.70 34.02
C GLY A 284 -20.26 32.12 34.38
N SER A 285 -20.08 32.47 35.66
CA SER A 285 -19.58 33.79 36.08
C SER A 285 -18.06 33.79 36.30
N LYS A 286 -17.39 34.67 35.55
CA LYS A 286 -15.94 34.90 35.69
C LYS A 286 -15.62 35.56 37.02
N GLU A 287 -16.43 36.55 37.42
CA GLU A 287 -16.27 37.31 38.65
C GLU A 287 -16.42 36.40 39.87
N GLU A 288 -17.41 35.50 39.84
CA GLU A 288 -17.59 34.49 40.89
C GLU A 288 -16.37 33.56 40.96
N THR A 289 -15.90 33.06 39.82
CA THR A 289 -14.70 32.21 39.74
C THR A 289 -13.45 32.90 40.27
N LEU A 290 -13.25 34.18 39.93
CA LEU A 290 -12.18 35.03 40.45
C LEU A 290 -12.26 35.17 41.97
N SER A 291 -13.46 35.40 42.51
CA SER A 291 -13.67 35.52 43.96
C SER A 291 -13.30 34.24 44.70
N TRP A 292 -13.67 33.08 44.15
CA TRP A 292 -13.30 31.78 44.72
C TRP A 292 -11.82 31.46 44.57
N ALA A 293 -11.17 31.88 43.49
CA ALA A 293 -9.74 31.67 43.27
C ALA A 293 -8.86 32.41 44.28
N LEU A 294 -9.37 33.48 44.91
CA LEU A 294 -8.69 34.14 46.04
C LEU A 294 -8.63 33.24 47.28
N ARG A 295 -9.64 32.39 47.48
CA ARG A 295 -9.74 31.45 48.62
C ARG A 295 -9.14 30.08 48.30
N TYR A 296 -9.26 29.64 47.06
CA TYR A 296 -8.82 28.34 46.58
C TYR A 296 -7.82 28.50 45.42
N PRO A 297 -6.50 28.52 45.71
CA PRO A 297 -5.48 28.78 44.70
C PRO A 297 -5.50 27.80 43.52
N TRP A 298 -6.02 26.58 43.71
CA TRP A 298 -6.16 25.58 42.65
C TRP A 298 -7.18 25.95 41.56
N LEU A 299 -8.00 27.00 41.76
CA LEU A 299 -8.90 27.57 40.74
C LEU A 299 -8.24 28.61 39.83
N ARG A 300 -7.02 29.06 40.12
CA ARG A 300 -6.30 30.02 39.25
C ARG A 300 -6.23 29.57 37.79
N PRO A 301 -5.96 28.28 37.48
CA PRO A 301 -6.01 27.79 36.11
C PRO A 301 -7.33 28.04 35.38
N VAL A 302 -8.45 27.98 36.09
CA VAL A 302 -9.80 28.21 35.50
C VAL A 302 -9.92 29.65 35.03
N VAL A 303 -9.43 30.59 35.83
CA VAL A 303 -9.43 32.02 35.52
C VAL A 303 -8.53 32.31 34.31
N GLU A 304 -7.35 31.71 34.27
CA GLU A 304 -6.36 31.92 33.19
C GLU A 304 -6.86 31.37 31.84
N LEU A 305 -7.65 30.30 31.87
CA LEU A 305 -8.27 29.70 30.68
C LEU A 305 -9.62 30.36 30.30
N TRP A 306 -10.07 31.40 31.03
CA TRP A 306 -11.38 32.01 30.82
C TRP A 306 -11.49 32.87 29.56
N GLU A 307 -10.42 33.53 29.15
CA GLU A 307 -10.42 34.48 28.02
C GLU A 307 -10.74 33.82 26.66
N ASP A 308 -10.82 34.58 25.57
CA ASP A 308 -10.96 34.05 24.21
C ASP A 308 -9.62 33.72 23.54
N GLY A 309 -9.64 32.74 22.62
CA GLY A 309 -8.46 32.11 22.03
C GLY A 309 -8.38 32.35 20.53
N GLU A 310 -7.21 32.11 19.95
CA GLU A 310 -6.94 32.37 18.55
C GLU A 310 -7.50 31.28 17.61
N GLU A 311 -7.82 30.10 18.14
CA GLU A 311 -8.36 28.94 17.38
C GLU A 311 -7.62 28.62 16.06
N PRO A 312 -6.28 28.50 16.08
CA PRO A 312 -5.47 28.31 14.88
C PRO A 312 -5.68 26.95 14.20
N THR A 313 -5.40 26.85 12.89
CA THR A 313 -5.41 25.58 12.14
C THR A 313 -4.00 25.04 11.88
N GLY A 314 -3.90 23.78 11.45
CA GLY A 314 -2.63 23.10 11.20
C GLY A 314 -2.05 22.39 12.43
N LEU A 315 -0.72 22.30 12.51
CA LEU A 315 -0.03 21.80 13.70
C LEU A 315 0.02 22.92 14.74
N VAL A 316 -0.69 22.75 15.86
CA VAL A 316 -0.85 23.81 16.86
C VAL A 316 -0.46 23.33 18.25
N LYS A 317 0.05 24.24 19.07
CA LYS A 317 0.49 23.98 20.45
C LYS A 317 0.12 25.15 21.34
N SER A 318 -0.28 24.86 22.58
CA SER A 318 -0.56 25.92 23.53
C SER A 318 0.71 26.74 23.82
N ALA A 319 0.55 28.06 23.85
CA ALA A 319 1.58 28.99 24.33
C ALA A 319 1.73 28.97 25.86
N LEU A 320 0.74 28.41 26.58
CA LEU A 320 0.75 28.34 28.04
C LEU A 320 1.74 27.27 28.54
N PRO A 321 2.41 27.51 29.68
CA PRO A 321 3.38 26.58 30.23
C PRO A 321 2.73 25.42 31.00
N GLY A 322 3.45 24.31 31.12
CA GLY A 322 3.11 23.22 32.04
C GLY A 322 1.71 22.64 31.84
N ASP A 323 1.04 22.34 32.95
CA ASP A 323 -0.28 21.69 32.97
C ASP A 323 -1.41 22.61 32.44
N LEU A 324 -1.23 23.94 32.48
CA LEU A 324 -2.15 24.89 31.84
C LEU A 324 -2.16 24.71 30.32
N GLY A 325 -0.98 24.56 29.72
CA GLY A 325 -0.86 24.28 28.28
C GLY A 325 -1.48 22.94 27.90
N VAL A 326 -1.37 21.93 28.77
CA VAL A 326 -2.02 20.63 28.57
C VAL A 326 -3.55 20.77 28.60
N ALA A 327 -4.09 21.50 29.58
CA ALA A 327 -5.54 21.73 29.68
C ALA A 327 -6.08 22.53 28.47
N ASP A 328 -5.42 23.64 28.10
CA ASP A 328 -5.78 24.44 26.91
C ASP A 328 -5.79 23.58 25.63
N SER A 329 -4.76 22.74 25.45
CA SER A 329 -4.68 21.81 24.32
C SER A 329 -5.78 20.74 24.32
N LEU A 330 -6.09 20.12 25.46
CA LEU A 330 -7.15 19.10 25.54
C LEU A 330 -8.54 19.70 25.29
N LEU A 331 -8.81 20.89 25.82
CA LEU A 331 -10.07 21.60 25.60
C LEU A 331 -10.24 21.98 24.13
N TYR A 332 -9.18 22.50 23.51
CA TYR A 332 -9.23 22.87 22.09
C TYR A 332 -9.38 21.65 21.18
N ALA A 333 -8.65 20.57 21.46
CA ALA A 333 -8.76 19.32 20.72
C ALA A 333 -10.19 18.76 20.77
N TYR A 334 -10.82 18.80 21.95
CA TYR A 334 -12.21 18.38 22.12
C TYR A 334 -13.19 19.27 21.34
N LEU A 335 -13.08 20.59 21.47
CA LEU A 335 -13.96 21.53 20.79
C LEU A 335 -13.91 21.38 19.26
N MET A 336 -12.71 21.17 18.72
CA MET A 336 -12.47 21.08 17.28
C MET A 336 -12.55 19.66 16.73
N ASN A 337 -12.79 18.66 17.58
CA ASN A 337 -12.65 17.24 17.25
C ASN A 337 -11.29 16.95 16.54
N ALA A 338 -10.23 17.58 17.03
CA ALA A 338 -8.89 17.48 16.46
C ALA A 338 -8.08 16.39 17.18
N PRO A 339 -7.29 15.59 16.46
CA PRO A 339 -6.42 14.60 17.09
C PRO A 339 -5.32 15.25 17.93
N ILE A 340 -4.85 14.51 18.93
CA ILE A 340 -3.71 14.90 19.77
C ILE A 340 -2.47 14.12 19.37
N LEU A 341 -1.37 14.82 19.13
CA LEU A 341 -0.04 14.25 19.00
C LEU A 341 0.77 14.52 20.27
N THR A 342 1.24 13.47 20.94
CA THR A 342 1.95 13.62 22.21
C THR A 342 3.02 12.55 22.44
N ASP A 343 4.09 12.89 23.14
CA ASP A 343 5.08 11.97 23.71
C ASP A 343 4.87 11.73 25.22
N ARG A 344 3.80 12.29 25.79
CA ARG A 344 3.43 12.20 27.21
C ARG A 344 2.31 11.17 27.43
N GLY A 345 2.62 10.12 28.19
CA GLY A 345 1.67 9.01 28.43
C GLY A 345 0.44 9.40 29.27
N ASP A 346 0.59 10.35 30.19
CA ASP A 346 -0.53 10.91 30.98
C ASP A 346 -1.51 11.66 30.07
N VAL A 347 -1.01 12.51 29.18
CA VAL A 347 -1.82 13.25 28.19
C VAL A 347 -2.53 12.28 27.24
N ALA A 348 -1.82 11.28 26.74
CA ALA A 348 -2.41 10.27 25.85
C ALA A 348 -3.58 9.53 26.50
N THR A 349 -3.46 9.20 27.79
CA THR A 349 -4.52 8.52 28.55
C THR A 349 -5.74 9.41 28.74
N ILE A 350 -5.53 10.67 29.14
CA ILE A 350 -6.63 11.64 29.35
C ILE A 350 -7.36 11.89 28.02
N ALA A 351 -6.63 12.15 26.94
CA ALA A 351 -7.20 12.39 25.62
C ALA A 351 -8.01 11.20 25.10
N ASN A 352 -7.51 9.98 25.26
CA ASN A 352 -8.22 8.77 24.85
C ASN A 352 -9.51 8.56 25.66
N ASN A 353 -9.51 8.86 26.96
CA ASN A 353 -10.71 8.79 27.80
C ASN A 353 -11.77 9.84 27.43
N LEU A 354 -11.36 10.96 26.82
CA LEU A 354 -12.26 11.97 26.26
C LEU A 354 -12.84 11.56 24.88
N GLY A 355 -12.44 10.41 24.33
CA GLY A 355 -12.88 9.93 23.04
C GLY A 355 -12.15 10.55 21.84
N LEU A 356 -11.02 11.23 22.07
CA LEU A 356 -10.21 11.81 21.00
C LEU A 356 -9.34 10.76 20.32
N THR A 357 -9.02 10.98 19.04
CA THR A 357 -7.95 10.24 18.37
C THR A 357 -6.60 10.72 18.89
N VAL A 358 -5.77 9.79 19.35
CA VAL A 358 -4.48 10.09 20.00
C VAL A 358 -3.35 9.41 19.25
N PHE A 359 -2.39 10.20 18.81
CA PHE A 359 -1.11 9.74 18.28
C PHE A 359 -0.06 9.85 19.39
N PHE A 360 0.22 8.72 20.03
CA PHE A 360 1.18 8.64 21.13
C PHE A 360 2.55 8.19 20.61
N ILE A 361 3.49 9.13 20.57
CA ILE A 361 4.87 8.89 20.17
C ILE A 361 5.52 7.96 21.19
N SER A 362 5.84 6.74 20.76
CA SER A 362 6.43 5.71 21.61
C SER A 362 7.42 4.88 20.81
N SER A 363 8.44 4.34 21.48
CA SER A 363 9.51 3.60 20.80
C SER A 363 9.11 2.22 20.30
N THR A 364 7.97 1.68 20.77
CA THR A 364 7.54 0.32 20.44
C THR A 364 6.15 0.29 19.83
N PRO A 365 5.97 -0.34 18.65
CA PRO A 365 4.64 -0.55 18.07
C PRO A 365 3.83 -1.51 18.94
N ARG A 366 2.59 -1.12 19.28
CA ARG A 366 1.64 -1.91 20.09
C ARG A 366 0.21 -1.56 19.69
N GLY A 367 -0.70 -2.52 19.75
CA GLY A 367 -2.11 -2.29 19.39
C GLY A 367 -2.23 -1.66 18.00
N ASN A 368 -3.02 -0.60 17.88
CA ASN A 368 -3.00 0.25 16.70
C ASN A 368 -1.70 1.06 16.68
N PHE A 369 -0.91 0.95 15.60
CA PHE A 369 0.40 1.61 15.54
C PHE A 369 0.72 2.19 14.16
N ILE A 370 1.66 3.12 14.15
CA ILE A 370 2.33 3.69 12.98
C ILE A 370 3.84 3.56 13.21
N ALA A 371 4.56 3.06 12.22
CA ALA A 371 6.01 2.97 12.23
C ALA A 371 6.59 3.63 10.99
N ALA A 372 7.47 4.62 11.19
CA ALA A 372 8.11 5.35 10.10
C ALA A 372 9.42 4.67 9.69
N GLY A 373 9.65 4.54 8.38
CA GLY A 373 10.87 3.99 7.82
C GLY A 373 12.02 5.01 7.72
N PRO A 374 13.29 4.55 7.63
CA PRO A 374 13.70 3.15 7.46
C PRO A 374 13.60 2.36 8.77
N ALA A 375 12.84 1.26 8.75
CA ALA A 375 12.63 0.41 9.91
C ALA A 375 12.41 -1.04 9.50
N GLN A 376 12.80 -1.96 10.36
CA GLN A 376 12.42 -3.37 10.29
C GLN A 376 11.56 -3.71 11.49
N LEU A 377 10.38 -4.29 11.23
CA LEU A 377 9.37 -4.59 12.23
C LEU A 377 9.12 -6.09 12.25
N GLU A 378 9.10 -6.68 13.44
CA GLU A 378 8.57 -8.03 13.63
C GLU A 378 7.05 -7.92 13.86
N THR A 379 6.28 -8.44 12.93
CA THR A 379 4.83 -8.55 13.02
C THR A 379 4.44 -10.02 13.22
N PRO A 380 3.20 -10.32 13.66
CA PRO A 380 2.72 -11.70 13.74
C PRO A 380 2.77 -12.45 12.40
N GLU A 381 2.73 -11.72 11.28
CA GLU A 381 2.77 -12.24 9.92
C GLU A 381 4.22 -12.43 9.40
N GLY A 382 5.20 -11.73 9.98
CA GLY A 382 6.60 -11.89 9.62
C GLY A 382 7.44 -10.65 9.82
N LYS A 383 8.61 -10.61 9.17
CA LYS A 383 9.50 -9.44 9.19
C LYS A 383 9.12 -8.50 8.07
N VAL A 384 8.75 -7.27 8.40
CA VAL A 384 8.37 -6.23 7.45
C VAL A 384 9.42 -5.13 7.43
N GLU A 385 9.87 -4.78 6.22
CA GLU A 385 10.75 -3.64 5.99
C GLU A 385 9.93 -2.44 5.49
N VAL A 386 10.09 -1.30 6.15
CA VAL A 386 9.47 -0.03 5.78
C VAL A 386 10.53 0.85 5.12
N GLY A 387 10.24 1.32 3.90
CA GLY A 387 11.17 2.14 3.14
C GLY A 387 11.35 3.56 3.72
N VAL A 388 12.46 4.22 3.37
CA VAL A 388 12.73 5.61 3.75
C VAL A 388 11.61 6.53 3.25
N GLY A 389 11.14 7.46 4.09
CA GLY A 389 10.09 8.42 3.74
C GLY A 389 8.69 7.81 3.60
N ARG A 390 8.52 6.57 4.09
CA ARG A 390 7.25 5.85 4.12
C ARG A 390 6.94 5.39 5.53
N PHE A 391 5.67 5.11 5.79
CA PHE A 391 5.23 4.54 7.05
C PHE A 391 4.40 3.28 6.80
N LEU A 392 4.41 2.39 7.80
CA LEU A 392 3.47 1.29 7.92
C LEU A 392 2.53 1.61 9.07
N ALA A 393 1.23 1.46 8.85
CA ALA A 393 0.21 1.55 9.89
C ALA A 393 -0.48 0.19 10.04
N TYR A 394 -0.72 -0.21 11.28
CA TYR A 394 -1.60 -1.33 11.61
C TYR A 394 -2.78 -0.76 12.39
N LEU A 395 -3.95 -0.73 11.77
CA LEU A 395 -5.17 -0.12 12.30
C LEU A 395 -6.30 -1.14 12.21
N ASP A 396 -6.92 -1.45 13.35
CA ASP A 396 -8.09 -2.33 13.45
C ASP A 396 -7.92 -3.67 12.72
N GLY A 397 -6.72 -4.24 12.78
CA GLY A 397 -6.40 -5.53 12.17
C GLY A 397 -5.89 -5.47 10.72
N MET A 398 -5.81 -4.30 10.10
CA MET A 398 -5.39 -4.12 8.71
C MET A 398 -4.04 -3.41 8.59
N TYR A 399 -3.25 -3.80 7.60
CA TYR A 399 -2.00 -3.11 7.25
C TYR A 399 -2.23 -2.08 6.16
N LEU A 400 -1.81 -0.85 6.43
CA LEU A 400 -1.92 0.30 5.55
C LEU A 400 -0.54 0.96 5.42
N SER A 401 -0.31 1.72 4.34
CA SER A 401 0.95 2.43 4.15
C SER A 401 0.81 3.69 3.31
N GLY A 402 1.58 4.72 3.67
CA GLY A 402 1.69 5.96 2.93
C GLY A 402 3.11 6.53 2.94
N ASN A 403 3.27 7.70 2.31
CA ASN A 403 4.48 8.53 2.35
C ASN A 403 4.26 9.79 3.20
N PHE A 404 5.36 10.41 3.67
CA PHE A 404 5.38 11.65 4.45
C PHE A 404 6.60 12.53 4.14
#